data_AF-A0A1F5BV69-F1
#
_entry.id   AF-A0A1F5BV69-F1
#
_cell.length_a   1.000
_cell.length_b   1.000
_cell.length_c   1.000
_cell.angle_alpha   90.00
_cell.angle_beta   90.00
_cell.angle_gamma   90.00
#
_symmetry.space_group_name_H-M   'P 1'
#
loop_
_entity.id
_entity.type
_entity.pdbx_description
1 polymer ?
#
loop_
_entity_poly.entity_id
_entity_poly.type
_entity_poly.pdbx_seq_one_letter_code
_entity_poly.pdbx_strand_id
1 'polypeptide(L)'
;MQNSIQKSNIPLKANKLTKLKADEGFAAIVSVISVIALGLIFSSGFLFVTVQNTAALKDQLNSAQSYYASEAGIEDAIYRVKNGKNIGAQTVLAVGSAAATTTISSVGQTKTILAEGGLTGTIRRVQTTLALDATQSDFRYGVQIGAGGLEMKQNSVINGSVYSDGNITCASSCSGTKILGDAWVAGGAAAGADQQSTATTSDFIVGKTVGGNDQWDGAQSFIPSINSPITKASLYLKKVGNPPDATIRIIEDKSGKPGGSSDEVTSGTLNASSVTANYGWIDIGFSSNPTIVTTKTYWIVLDASNDASNYWTWGYSTANPYASGQGKYSRDWSVGNPTWTNVNASANSDLAFKVFLGGVATKIDGLLVTGDAHANTILNAQVCGNAYYTTIDSSSLTFLNSPGSPCTMPYTPGTGTIDVDPPVIPMSITQSNIDLWKASAEAGGTTPGPYSPPNGTIIGPQKIDGDLNFTTNGNTYYINGPVWVAGNVTISNNVKVILSASYGPLSTTVVADSPGSQTTSGKIVVDNGVNICGSSGYNSGTDLCNASNGSYIMFLSTYSGTDKAITLKNNSEGAIFYASAGSLEVEQTASAKQITGYKVELENNATITYESGLQSVSFSSGPSAGWTISGWKEVQ
;
A
#
# COMPACT_ATOMS: atom_id res chain seq x y z
N MET A 1 -131.38 62.11 -57.05
CA MET A 1 -131.18 62.83 -58.33
C MET A 1 -130.18 62.04 -59.18
N GLN A 2 -130.14 62.27 -60.49
CA GLN A 2 -129.20 61.59 -61.40
C GLN A 2 -127.77 62.09 -61.20
N ASN A 3 -126.76 61.23 -61.40
CA ASN A 3 -125.96 61.28 -62.63
C ASN A 3 -125.04 60.06 -62.80
N SER A 4 -124.41 59.97 -63.97
CA SER A 4 -123.69 58.81 -64.49
C SER A 4 -122.17 58.92 -64.40
N ILE A 5 -121.48 57.79 -64.59
CA ILE A 5 -120.30 57.63 -65.46
C ILE A 5 -120.06 56.13 -65.71
N GLN A 6 -119.35 55.75 -66.78
CA GLN A 6 -119.23 54.36 -67.24
C GLN A 6 -117.99 53.59 -66.73
N LYS A 7 -118.21 52.27 -66.56
CA LYS A 7 -117.30 51.14 -66.85
C LYS A 7 -115.82 51.24 -66.44
N SER A 8 -115.45 50.47 -65.41
CA SER A 8 -114.10 49.92 -65.23
C SER A 8 -114.03 48.46 -65.70
N ASN A 9 -112.86 48.01 -66.19
CA ASN A 9 -112.64 46.65 -66.72
C ASN A 9 -112.01 45.70 -65.69
N ILE A 10 -112.52 44.47 -65.60
CA ILE A 10 -112.05 43.34 -64.78
C ILE A 10 -112.49 42.04 -65.53
N PRO A 11 -111.77 40.89 -65.55
CA PRO A 11 -110.43 40.52 -65.05
C PRO A 11 -109.48 40.14 -66.25
N LEU A 12 -108.65 39.07 -66.38
CA LEU A 12 -108.24 37.89 -65.57
C LEU A 12 -106.85 37.32 -66.06
N LYS A 13 -106.04 36.78 -65.11
CA LYS A 13 -104.83 35.90 -65.17
C LYS A 13 -104.05 35.59 -66.48
N ALA A 14 -102.72 35.68 -66.34
CA ALA A 14 -101.70 34.75 -66.87
C ALA A 14 -100.69 34.37 -65.75
N ASN A 15 -99.77 33.41 -65.94
CA ASN A 15 -98.95 32.85 -64.83
C ASN A 15 -97.57 32.29 -65.27
N LYS A 16 -96.56 32.31 -64.36
CA LYS A 16 -95.17 31.80 -64.44
C LYS A 16 -94.28 32.40 -65.55
N LEU A 17 -93.05 32.86 -65.27
CA LEU A 17 -91.89 32.03 -64.89
C LEU A 17 -90.82 32.82 -64.09
N THR A 18 -89.91 32.10 -63.43
CA THR A 18 -88.90 32.63 -62.50
C THR A 18 -87.50 32.74 -63.11
N LYS A 19 -86.75 33.78 -62.74
CA LYS A 19 -85.27 33.83 -62.84
C LYS A 19 -84.68 33.81 -61.43
N LEU A 20 -83.78 32.88 -61.16
CA LEU A 20 -83.03 32.80 -59.91
C LEU A 20 -81.89 33.84 -59.91
N LYS A 21 -81.72 34.53 -58.78
CA LYS A 21 -80.44 35.09 -58.33
C LYS A 21 -80.03 34.31 -57.09
N ALA A 22 -78.91 33.58 -57.15
CA ALA A 22 -78.49 32.72 -56.04
C ALA A 22 -76.97 32.49 -56.07
N ASP A 23 -76.20 33.53 -55.72
CA ASP A 23 -74.73 33.44 -55.58
C ASP A 23 -74.24 34.07 -54.26
N GLU A 24 -74.70 35.28 -53.92
CA GLU A 24 -74.28 36.00 -52.69
C GLU A 24 -74.50 35.19 -51.40
N GLY A 25 -75.67 34.54 -51.27
CA GLY A 25 -75.96 33.67 -50.12
C GLY A 25 -75.14 32.39 -50.08
N PHE A 26 -74.78 31.82 -51.23
CA PHE A 26 -73.92 30.64 -51.31
C PHE A 26 -72.47 31.00 -50.96
N ALA A 27 -71.96 32.11 -51.51
CA ALA A 27 -70.64 32.64 -51.18
C ALA A 27 -70.50 32.96 -49.68
N ALA A 28 -71.54 33.52 -49.05
CA ALA A 28 -71.55 33.77 -47.60
C ALA A 28 -71.51 32.47 -46.78
N ILE A 29 -72.31 31.46 -47.14
CA ILE A 29 -72.33 30.15 -46.46
C ILE A 29 -70.98 29.42 -46.63
N VAL A 30 -70.42 29.38 -47.84
CA VAL A 30 -69.10 28.78 -48.10
C VAL A 30 -68.02 29.51 -47.31
N SER A 31 -68.05 30.85 -47.26
CA SER A 31 -67.10 31.65 -46.48
C SER A 31 -67.16 31.35 -44.98
N VAL A 32 -68.36 31.27 -44.40
CA VAL A 32 -68.57 30.89 -42.99
C VAL A 32 -68.08 29.46 -42.71
N ILE A 33 -68.41 28.51 -43.60
CA ILE A 33 -67.94 27.12 -43.48
C ILE A 33 -66.40 27.04 -43.58
N SER A 34 -65.78 27.80 -44.49
CA SER A 34 -64.31 27.86 -44.63
C SER A 34 -63.64 28.47 -43.39
N VAL A 35 -64.20 29.53 -42.80
CA VAL A 35 -63.69 30.12 -41.56
C VAL A 35 -63.83 29.14 -40.38
N ILE A 36 -64.95 28.42 -40.28
CA ILE A 36 -65.14 27.38 -39.25
C ILE A 36 -64.17 26.21 -39.47
N ALA A 37 -63.97 25.75 -40.71
CA ALA A 37 -63.04 24.67 -41.03
C ALA A 37 -61.58 25.06 -40.72
N LEU A 38 -61.15 26.28 -41.08
CA LEU A 38 -59.84 26.80 -40.71
C LEU A 38 -59.69 26.94 -39.19
N GLY A 39 -60.71 27.46 -38.50
CA GLY A 39 -60.74 27.54 -37.04
C GLY A 39 -60.59 26.18 -36.36
N LEU A 40 -61.27 25.15 -36.88
CA LEU A 40 -61.13 23.77 -36.42
C LEU A 40 -59.70 23.24 -36.64
N ILE A 41 -59.12 23.44 -37.84
CA ILE A 41 -57.75 23.02 -38.16
C ILE A 41 -56.73 23.68 -37.21
N PHE A 42 -56.83 24.99 -36.99
CA PHE A 42 -55.98 25.70 -36.02
C PHE A 42 -56.19 25.17 -34.59
N SER A 43 -57.44 24.95 -34.16
CA SER A 43 -57.73 24.44 -32.82
C SER A 43 -57.17 23.02 -32.59
N SER A 44 -57.25 22.14 -33.60
CA SER A 44 -56.66 20.80 -33.53
C SER A 44 -55.12 20.85 -33.51
N GLY A 45 -54.51 21.79 -34.23
CA GLY A 45 -53.07 22.03 -34.17
C GLY A 45 -52.60 22.47 -32.78
N PHE A 46 -53.30 23.43 -32.16
CA PHE A 46 -53.01 23.85 -30.79
C PHE A 46 -53.23 22.73 -29.76
N LEU A 47 -54.30 21.94 -29.88
CA LEU A 47 -54.53 20.77 -29.02
C LEU A 47 -53.42 19.73 -29.16
N PHE A 48 -53.00 19.42 -30.39
CA PHE A 48 -51.92 18.48 -30.68
C PHE A 48 -50.58 18.93 -30.05
N VAL A 49 -50.20 20.19 -30.25
CA VAL A 49 -48.98 20.77 -29.65
C VAL A 49 -49.06 20.80 -28.12
N THR A 50 -50.23 21.13 -27.55
CA THR A 50 -50.42 21.13 -26.09
C THR A 50 -50.30 19.71 -25.51
N VAL A 51 -50.85 18.69 -26.18
CA VAL A 51 -50.73 17.29 -25.78
C VAL A 51 -49.29 16.80 -25.90
N GLN A 52 -48.58 17.11 -26.98
CA GLN A 52 -47.15 16.78 -27.12
C GLN A 52 -46.28 17.43 -26.03
N ASN A 53 -46.46 18.73 -25.78
CA ASN A 53 -45.72 19.44 -24.72
C ASN A 53 -46.04 18.86 -23.32
N THR A 54 -47.30 18.47 -23.07
CA THR A 54 -47.71 17.85 -21.80
C THR A 54 -47.12 16.44 -21.63
N ALA A 55 -46.97 15.68 -22.73
CA ALA A 55 -46.28 14.39 -22.71
C ALA A 55 -44.77 14.57 -22.44
N ALA A 56 -44.10 15.43 -23.21
CA ALA A 56 -42.67 15.70 -23.05
C ALA A 56 -42.31 16.21 -21.64
N LEU A 57 -43.13 17.08 -21.05
CA LEU A 57 -42.95 17.53 -19.66
C LEU A 57 -43.12 16.40 -18.63
N LYS A 58 -44.02 15.44 -18.87
CA LYS A 58 -44.16 14.24 -18.02
C LYS A 58 -42.98 13.31 -18.17
N ASP A 59 -42.51 13.06 -19.39
CA ASP A 59 -41.34 12.22 -19.64
C ASP A 59 -40.07 12.82 -19.02
N GLN A 60 -39.91 14.14 -19.08
CA GLN A 60 -38.82 14.85 -18.40
C GLN A 60 -38.93 14.79 -16.88
N LEU A 61 -40.13 14.93 -16.31
CA LEU A 61 -40.38 14.77 -14.87
C LEU A 61 -40.12 13.32 -14.40
N ASN A 62 -40.59 12.33 -15.16
CA ASN A 62 -40.38 10.92 -14.88
C ASN A 62 -38.88 10.57 -14.94
N SER A 63 -38.16 11.10 -15.93
CA SER A 63 -36.70 10.93 -16.05
C SER A 63 -35.97 11.52 -14.85
N ALA A 64 -36.33 12.73 -14.41
CA ALA A 64 -35.76 13.33 -13.20
C ALA A 64 -36.07 12.51 -11.93
N GLN A 65 -37.30 12.00 -11.78
CA GLN A 65 -37.66 11.16 -10.62
C GLN A 65 -36.94 9.80 -10.63
N SER A 66 -36.79 9.16 -11.79
CA SER A 66 -35.96 7.97 -11.96
C SER A 66 -34.49 8.24 -11.66
N TYR A 67 -33.96 9.40 -12.06
CA TYR A 67 -32.60 9.82 -11.72
C TYR A 67 -32.39 9.96 -10.22
N TYR A 68 -33.24 10.74 -9.52
CA TYR A 68 -33.16 10.90 -8.07
C TYR A 68 -33.37 9.58 -7.31
N ALA A 69 -34.16 8.65 -7.83
CA ALA A 69 -34.24 7.30 -7.29
C ALA A 69 -32.91 6.55 -7.45
N SER A 70 -32.32 6.57 -8.64
CA SER A 70 -31.03 5.90 -8.89
C SER A 70 -29.90 6.44 -8.00
N GLU A 71 -29.84 7.76 -7.78
CA GLU A 71 -28.89 8.40 -6.85
C GLU A 71 -29.14 8.01 -5.39
N ALA A 72 -30.39 8.04 -4.93
CA ALA A 72 -30.73 7.62 -3.57
C ALA A 72 -30.40 6.13 -3.31
N GLY A 73 -30.56 5.28 -4.34
CA GLY A 73 -30.10 3.89 -4.30
C GLY A 73 -28.58 3.77 -4.24
N ILE A 74 -27.84 4.51 -5.06
CA ILE A 74 -26.38 4.38 -5.09
C ILE A 74 -25.72 4.91 -3.81
N GLU A 75 -26.22 6.00 -3.23
CA GLU A 75 -25.71 6.54 -1.97
C GLU A 75 -26.01 5.63 -0.77
N ASP A 76 -27.21 5.02 -0.69
CA ASP A 76 -27.51 3.99 0.33
C ASP A 76 -26.58 2.77 0.20
N ALA A 77 -26.30 2.32 -1.03
CA ALA A 77 -25.39 1.21 -1.28
C ALA A 77 -23.93 1.56 -0.96
N ILE A 78 -23.44 2.74 -1.38
CA ILE A 78 -22.10 3.27 -1.03
C ILE A 78 -21.96 3.37 0.49
N TYR A 79 -22.95 3.94 1.18
CA TYR A 79 -22.97 4.09 2.63
C TYR A 79 -22.93 2.73 3.33
N ARG A 80 -23.73 1.75 2.90
CA ARG A 80 -23.73 0.40 3.48
C ARG A 80 -22.40 -0.32 3.26
N VAL A 81 -21.83 -0.28 2.05
CA VAL A 81 -20.53 -0.90 1.75
C VAL A 81 -19.40 -0.24 2.56
N LYS A 82 -19.33 1.08 2.61
CA LYS A 82 -18.32 1.82 3.41
C LYS A 82 -18.41 1.52 4.91
N ASN A 83 -19.62 1.32 5.44
CA ASN A 83 -19.86 1.07 6.87
C ASN A 83 -20.03 -0.43 7.20
N GLY A 84 -19.61 -1.34 6.33
CA GLY A 84 -19.66 -2.79 6.57
C GLY A 84 -21.06 -3.38 6.82
N LYS A 85 -22.12 -2.66 6.44
CA LYS A 85 -23.51 -3.08 6.69
C LYS A 85 -23.93 -4.13 5.68
N ASN A 86 -24.73 -5.10 6.12
CA ASN A 86 -25.22 -6.16 5.23
C ASN A 86 -26.05 -5.58 4.07
N ILE A 87 -25.62 -5.85 2.85
CA ILE A 87 -26.27 -5.49 1.59
C ILE A 87 -26.14 -6.66 0.62
N GLY A 88 -27.24 -7.06 0.01
CA GLY A 88 -27.25 -8.19 -0.94
C GLY A 88 -26.60 -7.83 -2.27
N ALA A 89 -26.28 -8.86 -3.07
CA ALA A 89 -25.83 -8.67 -4.46
C ALA A 89 -26.86 -7.90 -5.32
N GLN A 90 -28.13 -7.94 -4.92
CA GLN A 90 -29.19 -7.02 -5.35
C GLN A 90 -29.96 -6.50 -4.13
N THR A 91 -30.48 -5.29 -4.20
CA THR A 91 -31.36 -4.67 -3.18
C THR A 91 -32.28 -3.65 -3.86
N VAL A 92 -33.49 -3.44 -3.34
CA VAL A 92 -34.46 -2.46 -3.86
C VAL A 92 -34.81 -1.43 -2.79
N LEU A 93 -34.72 -0.15 -3.13
CA LEU A 93 -35.07 0.99 -2.30
C LEU A 93 -36.26 1.73 -2.92
N ALA A 94 -37.33 1.96 -2.14
CA ALA A 94 -38.46 2.78 -2.58
C ALA A 94 -38.16 4.28 -2.34
N VAL A 95 -38.35 5.12 -3.36
CA VAL A 95 -37.99 6.54 -3.34
C VAL A 95 -39.19 7.36 -3.84
N GLY A 96 -40.13 7.62 -2.92
CA GLY A 96 -41.39 8.29 -3.25
C GLY A 96 -42.27 7.43 -4.15
N SER A 97 -42.54 7.91 -5.37
CA SER A 97 -43.28 7.20 -6.42
C SER A 97 -42.43 6.22 -7.24
N ALA A 98 -41.09 6.35 -7.18
CA ALA A 98 -40.14 5.55 -7.95
C ALA A 98 -39.48 4.47 -7.09
N ALA A 99 -38.79 3.53 -7.73
CA ALA A 99 -37.97 2.52 -7.05
C ALA A 99 -36.57 2.45 -7.66
N ALA A 100 -35.57 2.17 -6.82
CA ALA A 100 -34.17 2.04 -7.20
C ALA A 100 -33.69 0.61 -6.93
N THR A 101 -33.23 -0.08 -7.96
CA THR A 101 -32.66 -1.43 -7.85
C THR A 101 -31.14 -1.34 -7.92
N THR A 102 -30.47 -1.53 -6.79
CA THR A 102 -29.00 -1.56 -6.69
C THR A 102 -28.50 -2.98 -6.93
N THR A 103 -27.51 -3.14 -7.79
CA THR A 103 -26.81 -4.42 -8.05
C THR A 103 -25.31 -4.23 -7.82
N ILE A 104 -24.68 -5.17 -7.10
CA ILE A 104 -23.26 -5.09 -6.72
C ILE A 104 -22.49 -6.27 -7.29
N SER A 105 -21.48 -6.00 -8.11
CA SER A 105 -20.47 -6.97 -8.54
C SER A 105 -19.12 -6.67 -7.87
N SER A 106 -18.28 -7.69 -7.67
CA SER A 106 -16.95 -7.56 -7.09
C SER A 106 -15.91 -8.23 -7.98
N VAL A 107 -14.81 -7.54 -8.27
CA VAL A 107 -13.70 -8.05 -9.10
C VAL A 107 -12.38 -7.61 -8.46
N GLY A 108 -11.61 -8.57 -7.93
CA GLY A 108 -10.39 -8.28 -7.17
C GLY A 108 -10.65 -7.28 -6.03
N GLN A 109 -9.85 -6.22 -5.98
CA GLN A 109 -9.97 -5.14 -5.00
C GLN A 109 -11.04 -4.07 -5.33
N THR A 110 -11.95 -4.35 -6.27
CA THR A 110 -12.99 -3.39 -6.70
C THR A 110 -14.41 -3.92 -6.51
N LYS A 111 -15.33 -3.01 -6.20
CA LYS A 111 -16.79 -3.24 -6.22
C LYS A 111 -17.44 -2.27 -7.18
N THR A 112 -18.16 -2.79 -8.18
CA THR A 112 -19.00 -1.96 -9.04
C THR A 112 -20.43 -2.00 -8.51
N ILE A 113 -21.00 -0.84 -8.22
CA ILE A 113 -22.40 -0.68 -7.83
C ILE A 113 -23.12 -0.01 -8.99
N LEU A 114 -24.17 -0.66 -9.49
CA LEU A 114 -25.09 -0.11 -10.50
C LEU A 114 -26.45 0.10 -9.82
N ALA A 115 -26.96 1.33 -9.84
CA ALA A 115 -28.30 1.64 -9.33
C ALA A 115 -29.23 2.01 -10.49
N GLU A 116 -30.31 1.25 -10.64
CA GLU A 116 -31.33 1.46 -11.66
C GLU A 116 -32.59 2.06 -11.04
N GLY A 117 -32.83 3.35 -11.27
CA GLY A 117 -34.05 4.03 -10.88
C GLY A 117 -35.11 3.93 -11.96
N GLY A 118 -36.33 3.53 -11.59
CA GLY A 118 -37.43 3.30 -12.53
C GLY A 118 -38.74 3.92 -12.09
N LEU A 119 -39.44 4.57 -13.04
CA LEU A 119 -40.78 5.11 -12.87
C LEU A 119 -41.54 5.04 -14.20
N THR A 120 -42.70 4.36 -14.21
CA THR A 120 -43.64 4.28 -15.36
C THR A 120 -43.00 3.92 -16.72
N GLY A 121 -41.90 3.16 -16.72
CA GLY A 121 -41.17 2.77 -17.93
C GLY A 121 -39.98 3.67 -18.29
N THR A 122 -39.86 4.85 -17.67
CA THR A 122 -38.65 5.68 -17.74
C THR A 122 -37.61 5.14 -16.77
N ILE A 123 -36.44 4.75 -17.27
CA ILE A 123 -35.35 4.16 -16.48
C ILE A 123 -34.13 5.06 -16.56
N ARG A 124 -33.42 5.24 -15.44
CA ARG A 124 -32.11 5.91 -15.36
C ARG A 124 -31.15 5.05 -14.55
N ARG A 125 -29.89 4.99 -14.97
CA ARG A 125 -28.86 4.11 -14.40
C ARG A 125 -27.61 4.90 -14.06
N VAL A 126 -27.28 5.00 -12.78
CA VAL A 126 -25.99 5.52 -12.29
C VAL A 126 -25.10 4.37 -11.82
N GLN A 127 -23.80 4.50 -12.02
CA GLN A 127 -22.79 3.49 -11.69
C GLN A 127 -21.61 4.14 -10.96
N THR A 128 -21.18 3.51 -9.86
CA THR A 128 -19.92 3.85 -9.19
C THR A 128 -19.01 2.63 -9.15
N THR A 129 -17.71 2.88 -9.16
CA THR A 129 -16.70 1.90 -8.76
C THR A 129 -16.11 2.34 -7.43
N LEU A 130 -16.10 1.42 -6.48
CA LEU A 130 -15.38 1.53 -5.22
C LEU A 130 -14.09 0.71 -5.31
N ALA A 131 -12.96 1.28 -4.90
CA ALA A 131 -11.68 0.58 -4.75
C ALA A 131 -11.33 0.43 -3.26
N LEU A 132 -10.85 -0.75 -2.88
CA LEU A 132 -10.39 -1.06 -1.53
C LEU A 132 -9.02 -0.40 -1.29
N ASP A 133 -8.88 0.33 -0.19
CA ASP A 133 -7.58 0.86 0.25
C ASP A 133 -6.77 -0.24 0.95
N ALA A 134 -5.86 -0.87 0.18
CA ALA A 134 -5.07 -2.01 0.59
C ALA A 134 -3.61 -1.84 0.17
N THR A 135 -2.71 -2.05 1.13
CA THR A 135 -1.26 -1.91 0.96
C THR A 135 -0.67 -3.24 0.51
N GLN A 136 -0.01 -3.26 -0.65
CA GLN A 136 0.84 -4.40 -1.04
C GLN A 136 2.16 -4.37 -0.27
N SER A 137 2.67 -5.56 0.06
CA SER A 137 3.99 -5.77 0.64
C SER A 137 4.67 -6.95 -0.05
N ASP A 138 5.92 -6.76 -0.48
CA ASP A 138 6.69 -7.74 -1.24
C ASP A 138 7.68 -8.48 -0.32
N PHE A 139 7.25 -9.63 0.20
CA PHE A 139 8.14 -10.53 0.94
C PHE A 139 8.93 -11.41 -0.04
N ARG A 140 10.01 -10.85 -0.60
CA ARG A 140 10.85 -11.52 -1.60
C ARG A 140 11.46 -12.85 -1.13
N TYR A 141 11.84 -12.92 0.14
CA TYR A 141 12.62 -14.00 0.75
C TYR A 141 11.83 -14.72 1.86
N GLY A 142 12.21 -15.97 2.14
CA GLY A 142 11.57 -16.77 3.19
C GLY A 142 11.82 -16.25 4.60
N VAL A 143 13.03 -15.71 4.80
CA VAL A 143 13.39 -14.90 5.97
C VAL A 143 14.19 -13.69 5.48
N GLN A 144 13.79 -12.49 5.88
CA GLN A 144 14.56 -11.26 5.65
C GLN A 144 15.05 -10.72 7.00
N ILE A 145 16.36 -10.58 7.18
CA ILE A 145 16.96 -10.15 8.44
C ILE A 145 17.76 -8.86 8.25
N GLY A 146 17.59 -7.90 9.16
CA GLY A 146 18.38 -6.68 9.20
C GLY A 146 19.82 -6.89 9.70
N ALA A 147 20.51 -5.78 9.96
CA ALA A 147 21.94 -5.77 10.27
C ALA A 147 22.33 -6.48 11.60
N GLY A 148 21.35 -6.88 12.43
CA GLY A 148 21.59 -7.72 13.59
C GLY A 148 21.95 -9.18 13.24
N GLY A 149 21.59 -9.64 12.04
CA GLY A 149 21.95 -10.96 11.52
C GLY A 149 21.07 -12.11 12.01
N LEU A 150 21.32 -13.30 11.44
CA LEU A 150 20.62 -14.55 11.74
C LEU A 150 21.53 -15.46 12.59
N GLU A 151 21.05 -15.84 13.77
CA GLU A 151 21.70 -16.80 14.66
C GLU A 151 20.92 -18.12 14.68
N MET A 152 21.57 -19.23 14.36
CA MET A 152 20.95 -20.55 14.28
C MET A 152 21.58 -21.53 15.28
N LYS A 153 20.77 -22.27 16.04
CA LYS A 153 21.24 -23.30 16.97
C LYS A 153 21.01 -24.72 16.40
N GLN A 154 21.40 -25.75 17.16
CA GLN A 154 21.53 -27.12 16.67
C GLN A 154 20.20 -27.66 16.09
N ASN A 155 20.27 -28.38 14.97
CA ASN A 155 19.12 -28.92 14.24
C ASN A 155 18.07 -27.88 13.78
N SER A 156 18.35 -26.57 13.82
CA SER A 156 17.40 -25.57 13.33
C SER A 156 17.40 -25.54 11.79
N VAL A 157 16.21 -25.36 11.20
CA VAL A 157 15.99 -25.46 9.75
C VAL A 157 15.18 -24.26 9.24
N ILE A 158 15.63 -23.68 8.14
CA ILE A 158 14.83 -22.78 7.32
C ILE A 158 14.51 -23.50 6.01
N ASN A 159 13.23 -23.64 5.69
CA ASN A 159 12.75 -24.18 4.43
C ASN A 159 12.37 -23.00 3.50
N GLY A 160 13.26 -22.67 2.58
CA GLY A 160 13.24 -21.44 1.75
C GLY A 160 14.56 -20.66 1.80
N SER A 161 14.76 -19.73 0.86
CA SER A 161 15.96 -18.87 0.77
C SER A 161 15.94 -17.71 1.77
N VAL A 162 17.11 -17.30 2.23
CA VAL A 162 17.35 -16.29 3.28
C VAL A 162 18.08 -15.07 2.73
N TYR A 163 17.71 -13.88 3.20
CA TYR A 163 18.49 -12.65 3.01
C TYR A 163 18.81 -11.99 4.36
N SER A 164 20.07 -11.60 4.59
CA SER A 164 20.52 -11.00 5.84
C SER A 164 21.46 -9.81 5.60
N ASP A 165 21.18 -8.66 6.20
CA ASP A 165 22.09 -7.50 6.23
C ASP A 165 23.20 -7.64 7.30
N GLY A 166 23.11 -8.67 8.15
CA GLY A 166 24.13 -9.06 9.12
C GLY A 166 24.66 -10.47 8.87
N ASN A 167 25.56 -10.96 9.73
CA ASN A 167 26.08 -12.32 9.63
C ASN A 167 24.96 -13.38 9.70
N ILE A 168 25.13 -14.50 9.01
CA ILE A 168 24.41 -15.75 9.30
C ILE A 168 25.39 -16.68 10.01
N THR A 169 25.17 -16.93 11.31
CA THR A 169 26.07 -17.74 12.13
C THR A 169 25.34 -18.85 12.86
N CYS A 170 25.97 -20.00 12.97
CA CYS A 170 25.56 -21.00 13.94
C CYS A 170 26.23 -20.81 15.31
N ALA A 171 25.48 -20.93 16.40
CA ALA A 171 26.00 -20.79 17.77
C ALA A 171 26.38 -22.14 18.41
N SER A 172 27.68 -22.31 18.71
CA SER A 172 28.31 -23.37 19.51
C SER A 172 28.26 -24.83 19.00
N SER A 173 27.22 -25.26 18.27
CA SER A 173 27.15 -26.61 17.68
C SER A 173 26.18 -26.69 16.51
N CYS A 174 26.70 -26.96 15.32
CA CYS A 174 25.98 -26.79 14.05
C CYS A 174 25.47 -28.08 13.42
N SER A 175 25.53 -29.19 14.18
CA SER A 175 24.96 -30.47 13.73
C SER A 175 23.49 -30.27 13.33
N GLY A 176 23.12 -30.77 12.16
CA GLY A 176 21.75 -30.69 11.63
C GLY A 176 21.23 -29.30 11.23
N THR A 177 22.04 -28.24 11.30
CA THR A 177 21.60 -26.84 11.05
C THR A 177 21.60 -26.51 9.55
N LYS A 178 20.48 -26.04 8.98
CA LYS A 178 20.28 -25.98 7.51
C LYS A 178 19.44 -24.80 7.01
N ILE A 179 19.85 -24.24 5.87
CA ILE A 179 19.03 -23.43 4.97
C ILE A 179 18.73 -24.27 3.73
N LEU A 180 17.45 -24.61 3.51
CA LEU A 180 16.96 -25.39 2.37
C LEU A 180 16.56 -24.43 1.25
N GLY A 181 17.55 -23.75 0.70
CA GLY A 181 17.43 -22.65 -0.26
C GLY A 181 18.76 -21.91 -0.37
N ASP A 182 18.72 -20.72 -0.96
CA ASP A 182 19.88 -19.85 -1.10
C ASP A 182 20.13 -19.03 0.17
N ALA A 183 21.38 -18.64 0.42
CA ALA A 183 21.75 -17.80 1.55
C ALA A 183 22.48 -16.55 1.07
N TRP A 184 21.84 -15.39 1.23
CA TRP A 184 22.38 -14.09 0.87
C TRP A 184 22.73 -13.29 2.13
N VAL A 185 23.96 -12.74 2.14
CA VAL A 185 24.52 -11.94 3.22
C VAL A 185 25.13 -10.68 2.62
N ALA A 186 24.48 -9.54 2.87
CA ALA A 186 24.97 -8.25 2.39
C ALA A 186 26.21 -7.77 3.15
N GLY A 187 26.97 -6.86 2.53
CA GLY A 187 28.18 -6.28 3.12
C GLY A 187 27.84 -5.48 4.38
N GLY A 188 28.32 -5.94 5.53
CA GLY A 188 27.94 -5.36 6.83
C GLY A 188 28.38 -3.91 6.97
N ALA A 189 27.48 -3.03 7.41
CA ALA A 189 27.74 -1.59 7.52
C ALA A 189 29.00 -1.28 8.37
N ALA A 190 29.78 -0.28 7.95
CA ALA A 190 30.94 0.17 8.72
C ALA A 190 30.51 0.70 10.10
N ALA A 191 31.31 0.41 11.13
CA ALA A 191 31.01 0.74 12.53
C ALA A 191 31.00 2.26 12.84
N GLY A 192 31.46 3.09 11.92
CA GLY A 192 31.42 4.54 11.98
C GLY A 192 31.39 5.14 10.57
N ALA A 193 30.98 6.39 10.46
CA ALA A 193 31.01 7.12 9.20
C ALA A 193 32.45 7.55 8.86
N ASP A 194 32.83 7.46 7.59
CA ASP A 194 34.09 7.98 7.05
C ASP A 194 34.04 9.52 6.97
N GLN A 195 32.99 10.04 6.33
CA GLN A 195 32.66 11.47 6.27
C GLN A 195 31.32 11.74 6.94
N GLN A 196 31.20 12.84 7.68
CA GLN A 196 29.92 13.24 8.27
C GLN A 196 29.84 14.74 8.60
N SER A 197 28.61 15.26 8.55
CA SER A 197 28.18 16.50 9.19
C SER A 197 26.94 16.19 10.02
N THR A 198 26.99 16.42 11.32
CA THR A 198 25.88 16.09 12.26
C THR A 198 25.24 17.32 12.91
N ALA A 199 25.73 18.52 12.61
CA ALA A 199 25.19 19.76 13.16
C ALA A 199 23.95 20.21 12.37
N THR A 200 22.91 20.64 13.09
CA THR A 200 21.69 21.20 12.51
C THR A 200 21.24 22.43 13.29
N THR A 201 21.04 23.53 12.60
CA THR A 201 20.56 24.81 13.17
C THR A 201 19.30 25.34 12.47
N SER A 202 18.93 24.78 11.32
CA SER A 202 17.72 25.13 10.57
C SER A 202 17.25 23.96 9.71
N ASP A 203 16.01 24.05 9.25
CA ASP A 203 15.43 23.22 8.19
C ASP A 203 16.00 23.63 6.81
N PHE A 204 16.19 22.66 5.90
CA PHE A 204 16.28 22.88 4.45
C PHE A 204 15.23 22.00 3.72
N ILE A 205 14.51 22.57 2.76
CA ILE A 205 13.38 21.91 2.08
C ILE A 205 13.86 21.27 0.76
N VAL A 206 13.38 20.07 0.47
CA VAL A 206 13.65 19.33 -0.76
C VAL A 206 12.36 18.70 -1.29
N GLY A 207 12.17 18.63 -2.61
CA GLY A 207 10.93 18.24 -3.26
C GLY A 207 9.88 19.36 -3.38
N LYS A 208 10.27 20.66 -3.38
CA LYS A 208 9.31 21.77 -3.47
C LYS A 208 9.92 23.10 -3.96
N THR A 209 9.14 23.92 -4.68
CA THR A 209 9.49 25.33 -4.94
C THR A 209 9.28 26.23 -3.71
N VAL A 210 10.34 26.90 -3.23
CA VAL A 210 10.34 27.75 -2.03
C VAL A 210 10.78 29.18 -2.37
N GLY A 211 9.86 30.15 -2.22
CA GLY A 211 10.15 31.57 -2.45
C GLY A 211 10.55 31.92 -3.89
N GLY A 212 10.16 31.09 -4.86
CA GLY A 212 10.59 31.20 -6.27
C GLY A 212 11.85 30.39 -6.62
N ASN A 213 12.49 29.73 -5.65
CA ASN A 213 13.59 28.81 -5.89
C ASN A 213 13.03 27.39 -6.02
N ASP A 214 13.22 26.75 -7.17
CA ASP A 214 12.90 25.33 -7.34
C ASP A 214 13.93 24.48 -6.58
N GLN A 215 13.55 23.99 -5.39
CA GLN A 215 14.35 23.11 -4.52
C GLN A 215 13.77 21.70 -4.61
N TRP A 216 13.79 21.12 -5.80
CA TRP A 216 13.26 19.77 -6.02
C TRP A 216 14.32 18.76 -5.58
N ASP A 217 15.58 19.00 -5.95
CA ASP A 217 16.72 18.16 -5.55
C ASP A 217 17.66 18.90 -4.60
N GLY A 218 18.10 18.23 -3.53
CA GLY A 218 19.09 18.71 -2.57
C GLY A 218 20.38 17.91 -2.67
N ALA A 219 21.54 18.54 -2.51
CA ALA A 219 22.84 17.88 -2.65
C ALA A 219 23.86 18.33 -1.61
N GLN A 220 24.74 17.42 -1.18
CA GLN A 220 25.84 17.67 -0.26
C GLN A 220 27.11 17.01 -0.76
N SER A 221 28.22 17.76 -0.85
CA SER A 221 29.52 17.18 -1.23
C SER A 221 30.32 16.61 -0.06
N PHE A 222 31.16 15.63 -0.37
CA PHE A 222 32.14 15.02 0.53
C PHE A 222 33.37 14.50 -0.24
N ILE A 223 34.47 14.27 0.47
CA ILE A 223 35.71 13.67 -0.06
C ILE A 223 36.08 12.47 0.82
N PRO A 224 36.23 11.25 0.30
CA PRO A 224 36.62 10.07 1.08
C PRO A 224 37.95 10.21 1.82
N SER A 225 38.07 9.64 3.02
CA SER A 225 39.38 9.53 3.71
C SER A 225 40.18 8.29 3.30
N ILE A 226 39.49 7.28 2.76
CA ILE A 226 40.07 6.01 2.27
C ILE A 226 39.54 5.65 0.87
N ASN A 227 40.30 4.82 0.15
CA ASN A 227 39.79 4.15 -1.05
C ASN A 227 39.04 2.89 -0.62
N SER A 228 37.71 2.87 -0.75
CA SER A 228 36.89 1.72 -0.32
C SER A 228 35.51 1.72 -1.00
N PRO A 229 34.81 0.56 -1.05
CA PRO A 229 33.41 0.48 -1.42
C PRO A 229 32.55 1.46 -0.62
N ILE A 230 31.67 2.24 -1.29
CA ILE A 230 30.61 2.96 -0.59
C ILE A 230 29.44 2.01 -0.33
N THR A 231 29.08 1.80 0.93
CA THR A 231 28.07 0.81 1.34
C THR A 231 26.75 1.44 1.79
N LYS A 232 26.81 2.64 2.39
CA LYS A 232 25.63 3.32 2.94
C LYS A 232 25.84 4.83 3.05
N ALA A 233 24.78 5.60 2.86
CA ALA A 233 24.69 6.96 3.38
C ALA A 233 23.59 7.04 4.45
N SER A 234 23.74 7.93 5.42
CA SER A 234 22.64 8.30 6.33
C SER A 234 22.36 9.78 6.23
N LEU A 235 21.09 10.15 6.08
CA LEU A 235 20.65 11.55 6.02
C LEU A 235 19.78 11.88 7.24
N TYR A 236 19.92 13.07 7.82
CA TYR A 236 19.07 13.50 8.93
C TYR A 236 17.83 14.20 8.38
N LEU A 237 16.72 13.46 8.29
CA LEU A 237 15.51 13.88 7.56
C LEU A 237 14.25 13.82 8.43
N LYS A 238 13.28 14.66 8.08
CA LYS A 238 11.85 14.52 8.39
C LYS A 238 11.04 14.69 7.10
N LYS A 239 9.77 14.30 7.10
CA LYS A 239 8.84 14.54 5.98
C LYS A 239 7.64 15.40 6.40
N VAL A 240 7.05 16.08 5.42
CA VAL A 240 5.77 16.78 5.54
C VAL A 240 4.80 16.16 4.55
N GLY A 241 3.60 15.80 5.01
CA GLY A 241 2.64 15.04 4.22
C GLY A 241 3.13 13.60 3.93
N ASN A 242 2.74 13.08 2.77
CA ASN A 242 3.10 11.74 2.28
C ASN A 242 3.82 11.86 0.93
N PRO A 243 5.09 12.30 0.88
CA PRO A 243 5.90 12.20 -0.34
C PRO A 243 5.96 10.76 -0.84
N PRO A 244 6.08 10.53 -2.15
CA PRO A 244 6.49 9.23 -2.68
C PRO A 244 7.96 8.96 -2.33
N ASP A 245 8.41 7.72 -2.51
CA ASP A 245 9.82 7.36 -2.32
C ASP A 245 10.72 8.19 -3.27
N ALA A 246 11.88 8.60 -2.76
CA ALA A 246 12.87 9.42 -3.47
C ALA A 246 14.13 8.61 -3.77
N THR A 247 15.00 9.12 -4.64
CA THR A 247 16.30 8.47 -4.92
C THR A 247 17.42 9.20 -4.20
N ILE A 248 18.32 8.45 -3.54
CA ILE A 248 19.63 8.94 -3.12
C ILE A 248 20.65 8.51 -4.15
N ARG A 249 21.38 9.46 -4.71
CA ARG A 249 22.42 9.23 -5.72
C ARG A 249 23.78 9.64 -5.17
N ILE A 250 24.81 8.89 -5.51
CA ILE A 250 26.21 9.28 -5.36
C ILE A 250 26.71 9.67 -6.74
N ILE A 251 27.08 10.92 -6.94
CA ILE A 251 27.49 11.48 -8.24
C ILE A 251 28.88 12.09 -8.10
N GLU A 252 29.76 11.87 -9.08
CA GLU A 252 31.09 12.50 -9.12
C GLU A 252 31.00 14.01 -9.38
N ASP A 253 31.94 14.79 -8.83
CA ASP A 253 31.98 16.23 -9.04
C ASP A 253 32.30 16.63 -10.48
N LYS A 254 31.60 17.67 -10.96
CA LYS A 254 31.76 18.24 -12.29
C LYS A 254 31.97 19.76 -12.22
N SER A 255 33.12 20.14 -11.66
CA SER A 255 33.59 21.52 -11.46
C SER A 255 32.87 22.25 -10.32
N GLY A 256 32.83 21.64 -9.13
CA GLY A 256 32.25 22.21 -7.92
C GLY A 256 30.72 22.12 -7.86
N LYS A 257 30.15 21.06 -8.45
CA LYS A 257 28.72 20.72 -8.45
C LYS A 257 28.53 19.23 -8.82
N PRO A 258 27.38 18.60 -8.52
CA PRO A 258 27.07 17.27 -9.05
C PRO A 258 27.16 17.23 -10.58
N GLY A 259 27.70 16.14 -11.11
CA GLY A 259 27.71 15.84 -12.54
C GLY A 259 26.35 15.50 -13.13
N GLY A 260 26.36 15.00 -14.36
CA GLY A 260 25.17 14.48 -15.04
C GLY A 260 24.96 12.99 -14.77
N SER A 261 23.96 12.38 -15.41
CA SER A 261 23.68 10.94 -15.31
C SER A 261 24.83 10.03 -15.76
N SER A 262 25.76 10.51 -16.58
CA SER A 262 27.00 9.80 -16.93
C SER A 262 28.07 9.80 -15.83
N ASP A 263 27.87 10.64 -14.80
CA ASP A 263 28.76 10.80 -13.64
C ASP A 263 28.15 10.17 -12.37
N GLU A 264 27.00 9.51 -12.47
CA GLU A 264 26.41 8.73 -11.38
C GLU A 264 27.26 7.49 -11.09
N VAL A 265 27.59 7.30 -9.81
CA VAL A 265 28.47 6.24 -9.31
C VAL A 265 27.64 5.07 -8.80
N THR A 266 26.60 5.36 -8.02
CA THR A 266 25.59 4.38 -7.55
C THR A 266 24.38 5.13 -6.98
N SER A 267 23.25 4.45 -6.83
CA SER A 267 22.01 5.01 -6.26
C SER A 267 21.19 3.98 -5.48
N GLY A 268 20.33 4.48 -4.59
CA GLY A 268 19.48 3.67 -3.71
C GLY A 268 18.22 4.43 -3.27
N THR A 269 17.19 3.73 -2.83
CA THR A 269 15.87 4.31 -2.56
C THR A 269 15.77 4.88 -1.15
N LEU A 270 15.47 6.18 -1.04
CA LEU A 270 14.93 6.77 0.19
C LEU A 270 13.44 6.45 0.26
N ASN A 271 13.11 5.37 0.98
CA ASN A 271 11.72 5.03 1.25
C ASN A 271 11.09 6.15 2.11
N ALA A 272 10.04 6.82 1.63
CA ALA A 272 9.33 7.91 2.31
C ALA A 272 8.61 7.50 3.60
N SER A 273 8.75 6.23 3.91
CA SER A 273 8.10 5.47 4.94
C SER A 273 9.09 4.90 5.96
N SER A 274 10.41 5.09 5.78
CA SER A 274 11.37 5.06 6.89
C SER A 274 11.43 6.41 7.63
N VAL A 275 10.92 7.48 7.00
CA VAL A 275 10.98 8.87 7.49
C VAL A 275 9.68 9.27 8.17
N THR A 276 9.79 9.94 9.34
CA THR A 276 8.63 10.41 10.12
C THR A 276 8.46 11.94 10.02
N ALA A 277 7.41 12.48 10.63
CA ALA A 277 7.24 13.93 10.80
C ALA A 277 8.29 14.55 11.76
N ASN A 278 8.93 13.73 12.61
CA ASN A 278 10.07 14.11 13.44
C ASN A 278 11.38 13.75 12.74
N TYR A 279 12.44 14.50 13.06
CA TYR A 279 13.78 14.24 12.53
C TYR A 279 14.36 12.91 13.02
N GLY A 280 14.83 12.08 12.07
CA GLY A 280 15.59 10.86 12.33
C GLY A 280 16.82 10.76 11.44
N TRP A 281 17.80 9.95 11.84
CA TRP A 281 18.84 9.49 10.92
C TRP A 281 18.26 8.35 10.09
N ILE A 282 18.15 8.58 8.79
CA ILE A 282 17.60 7.62 7.83
C ILE A 282 18.76 6.98 7.09
N ASP A 283 18.84 5.66 7.14
CA ASP A 283 19.86 4.86 6.47
C ASP A 283 19.41 4.48 5.05
N ILE A 284 20.27 4.69 4.06
CA ILE A 284 20.06 4.34 2.65
C ILE A 284 21.25 3.52 2.16
N GLY A 285 21.01 2.24 1.87
CA GLY A 285 21.92 1.37 1.13
C GLY A 285 21.83 1.62 -0.37
N PHE A 286 22.87 1.24 -1.11
CA PHE A 286 22.98 1.47 -2.56
C PHE A 286 22.78 0.17 -3.35
N SER A 287 22.25 0.28 -4.57
CA SER A 287 22.03 -0.85 -5.49
C SER A 287 23.33 -1.56 -5.92
N SER A 288 24.47 -0.88 -5.79
CA SER A 288 25.81 -1.46 -5.89
C SER A 288 26.79 -0.71 -4.98
N ASN A 289 27.87 -1.38 -4.59
CA ASN A 289 28.87 -0.86 -3.64
C ASN A 289 30.22 -0.57 -4.34
N PRO A 290 30.32 0.38 -5.28
CA PRO A 290 31.56 0.65 -6.00
C PRO A 290 32.63 1.30 -5.11
N THR A 291 33.90 1.02 -5.40
CA THR A 291 35.03 1.66 -4.71
C THR A 291 35.14 3.13 -5.13
N ILE A 292 34.95 4.04 -4.18
CA ILE A 292 35.24 5.47 -4.35
C ILE A 292 36.62 5.81 -3.77
N VAL A 293 37.20 6.94 -4.20
CA VAL A 293 38.63 7.25 -3.95
C VAL A 293 38.88 8.64 -3.38
N THR A 294 39.93 8.76 -2.56
CA THR A 294 40.31 9.99 -1.83
C THR A 294 40.70 11.17 -2.71
N THR A 295 40.98 10.93 -4.00
CA THR A 295 41.38 11.96 -4.97
C THR A 295 40.21 12.62 -5.68
N LYS A 296 38.97 12.26 -5.34
CA LYS A 296 37.74 12.74 -5.98
C LYS A 296 36.74 13.28 -4.97
N THR A 297 36.04 14.33 -5.36
CA THR A 297 34.86 14.84 -4.65
C THR A 297 33.62 14.14 -5.19
N TYR A 298 32.73 13.76 -4.28
CA TYR A 298 31.44 13.14 -4.60
C TYR A 298 30.30 13.91 -3.96
N TRP A 299 29.10 13.74 -4.50
CA TRP A 299 27.88 14.41 -4.08
C TRP A 299 26.83 13.37 -3.70
N ILE A 300 26.28 13.48 -2.49
CA ILE A 300 25.03 12.82 -2.12
C ILE A 300 23.90 13.71 -2.63
N VAL A 301 23.07 13.22 -3.54
CA VAL A 301 21.90 13.93 -4.07
C VAL A 301 20.63 13.23 -3.61
N LEU A 302 19.74 13.97 -2.95
CA LEU A 302 18.34 13.61 -2.74
C LEU A 302 17.55 14.12 -3.94
N ASP A 303 17.16 13.20 -4.82
CA ASP A 303 16.37 13.37 -6.04
C ASP A 303 14.89 13.11 -5.72
N ALA A 304 14.05 14.15 -5.81
CA ALA A 304 12.69 14.13 -5.26
C ALA A 304 11.64 14.88 -6.08
N SER A 305 10.44 14.30 -6.17
CA SER A 305 9.29 14.90 -6.86
C SER A 305 8.82 16.22 -6.21
N ASN A 306 8.52 17.22 -7.04
CA ASN A 306 7.95 18.51 -6.61
C ASN A 306 6.47 18.41 -6.21
N ASP A 307 6.16 18.60 -4.93
CA ASP A 307 4.79 18.70 -4.40
C ASP A 307 4.69 19.82 -3.33
N ALA A 308 3.59 20.57 -3.34
CA ALA A 308 3.39 21.70 -2.42
C ALA A 308 3.06 21.27 -0.96
N SER A 309 2.62 20.03 -0.75
CA SER A 309 2.13 19.45 0.50
C SER A 309 2.92 18.22 0.95
N ASN A 310 3.50 17.48 0.00
CA ASN A 310 4.15 16.18 0.22
C ASN A 310 5.65 16.25 -0.08
N TYR A 311 6.46 16.74 0.86
CA TYR A 311 7.86 17.09 0.61
C TYR A 311 8.78 16.73 1.79
N TRP A 312 10.08 16.83 1.57
CA TRP A 312 11.12 16.45 2.52
C TRP A 312 11.70 17.65 3.23
N THR A 313 12.28 17.43 4.41
CA THR A 313 13.10 18.44 5.08
C THR A 313 14.38 17.79 5.59
N TRP A 314 15.50 18.22 5.02
CA TRP A 314 16.84 17.81 5.42
C TRP A 314 17.31 18.73 6.55
N GLY A 315 17.87 18.18 7.62
CA GLY A 315 18.51 18.96 8.68
C GLY A 315 19.73 19.67 8.12
N TYR A 316 19.91 20.95 8.47
CA TYR A 316 20.88 21.83 7.81
C TYR A 316 21.59 22.74 8.81
N SER A 317 22.87 23.01 8.57
CA SER A 317 23.70 23.91 9.36
C SER A 317 23.94 25.23 8.62
N THR A 318 23.60 26.35 9.27
CA THR A 318 23.92 27.71 8.81
C THR A 318 25.39 28.08 8.91
N ALA A 319 26.22 27.20 9.49
CA ALA A 319 27.68 27.27 9.47
C ALA A 319 28.25 26.08 8.67
N ASN A 320 29.57 26.08 8.43
CA ASN A 320 30.30 25.00 7.78
C ASN A 320 30.99 24.09 8.84
N PRO A 321 30.31 23.07 9.39
CA PRO A 321 30.92 22.07 10.28
C PRO A 321 31.84 21.07 9.54
N TYR A 322 31.68 20.88 8.23
CA TYR A 322 32.43 19.92 7.44
C TYR A 322 33.17 20.65 6.30
N ALA A 323 34.35 21.20 6.62
CA ALA A 323 35.09 22.18 5.80
C ALA A 323 35.38 21.79 4.34
N SER A 324 35.32 20.50 3.99
CA SER A 324 35.51 19.98 2.63
C SER A 324 34.22 19.89 1.80
N GLY A 325 33.06 20.17 2.40
CA GLY A 325 31.73 20.05 1.78
C GLY A 325 31.07 21.38 1.43
N GLN A 326 29.98 21.27 0.67
CA GLN A 326 29.05 22.34 0.33
C GLN A 326 27.65 21.77 0.12
N GLY A 327 26.63 22.40 0.72
CA GLY A 327 25.22 22.16 0.39
C GLY A 327 24.78 22.92 -0.87
N LYS A 328 24.15 22.22 -1.83
CA LYS A 328 23.57 22.78 -3.06
C LYS A 328 22.16 22.25 -3.33
N TYR A 329 21.44 22.87 -4.25
CA TYR A 329 20.13 22.41 -4.73
C TYR A 329 19.97 22.66 -6.23
N SER A 330 19.08 21.91 -6.87
CA SER A 330 18.68 22.08 -8.27
C SER A 330 17.15 22.04 -8.40
N ARG A 331 16.67 22.57 -9.52
CA ARG A 331 15.32 22.30 -10.02
C ARG A 331 15.17 20.84 -10.46
N ASP A 332 16.20 20.29 -11.08
CA ASP A 332 16.21 18.95 -11.64
C ASP A 332 17.68 18.58 -11.89
N TRP A 333 18.13 17.43 -11.40
CA TRP A 333 19.47 16.89 -11.61
C TRP A 333 19.58 16.12 -12.94
N SER A 334 18.45 15.55 -13.41
CA SER A 334 18.37 14.58 -14.49
C SER A 334 18.38 15.22 -15.88
N VAL A 335 18.03 16.51 -15.98
CA VAL A 335 18.22 17.31 -17.20
C VAL A 335 19.70 17.36 -17.59
N GLY A 336 19.99 17.24 -18.88
CA GLY A 336 21.37 17.05 -19.38
C GLY A 336 22.39 18.19 -19.11
N ASN A 337 22.00 19.27 -18.40
CA ASN A 337 22.89 20.26 -17.81
C ASN A 337 22.21 20.90 -16.58
N PRO A 338 22.33 20.30 -15.39
CA PRO A 338 21.63 20.81 -14.20
C PRO A 338 22.30 22.08 -13.66
N THR A 339 21.46 23.04 -13.25
CA THR A 339 21.89 24.30 -12.64
C THR A 339 21.83 24.19 -11.13
N TRP A 340 23.01 24.10 -10.49
CA TRP A 340 23.15 23.91 -9.06
C TRP A 340 23.41 25.24 -8.35
N THR A 341 22.51 25.62 -7.44
CA THR A 341 22.61 26.81 -6.59
C THR A 341 23.06 26.41 -5.19
N ASN A 342 23.86 27.24 -4.51
CA ASN A 342 24.26 26.96 -3.13
C ASN A 342 23.05 27.09 -2.18
N VAL A 343 22.91 26.18 -1.21
CA VAL A 343 21.86 26.26 -0.16
C VAL A 343 21.95 27.58 0.63
N ASN A 344 23.17 28.09 0.81
CA ASN A 344 23.45 29.37 1.45
C ASN A 344 24.25 30.27 0.51
N ALA A 345 23.86 31.55 0.42
CA ALA A 345 24.55 32.55 -0.40
C ALA A 345 26.04 32.74 -0.03
N SER A 346 26.42 32.43 1.21
CA SER A 346 27.82 32.46 1.67
C SER A 346 28.66 31.25 1.27
N ALA A 347 28.07 30.21 0.69
CA ALA A 347 28.67 28.90 0.39
C ALA A 347 29.25 28.13 1.61
N ASN A 348 29.07 28.64 2.84
CA ASN A 348 29.64 28.07 4.07
C ASN A 348 28.56 27.35 4.88
N SER A 349 28.03 26.25 4.34
CA SER A 349 26.91 25.54 4.94
C SER A 349 26.78 24.09 4.47
N ASP A 350 26.50 23.19 5.41
CA ASP A 350 26.31 21.76 5.15
C ASP A 350 24.89 21.29 5.46
N LEU A 351 24.40 20.35 4.66
CA LEU A 351 23.27 19.48 5.01
C LEU A 351 23.78 18.34 5.91
N ALA A 352 22.98 17.86 6.86
CA ALA A 352 23.41 16.87 7.85
C ALA A 352 23.42 15.45 7.25
N PHE A 353 24.60 14.86 7.14
CA PHE A 353 24.88 13.62 6.40
C PHE A 353 25.91 12.73 7.12
N LYS A 354 25.94 11.46 6.74
CA LYS A 354 27.00 10.49 7.03
C LYS A 354 27.24 9.63 5.79
N VAL A 355 28.48 9.29 5.49
CA VAL A 355 28.87 8.29 4.48
C VAL A 355 29.66 7.18 5.14
N PHE A 356 29.33 5.93 4.83
CA PHE A 356 29.99 4.74 5.35
C PHE A 356 30.73 4.07 4.21
N LEU A 357 32.06 3.94 4.38
CA LEU A 357 32.96 3.33 3.40
C LEU A 357 33.57 2.05 3.99
N GLY A 358 33.71 1.04 3.14
CA GLY A 358 33.97 -0.32 3.59
C GLY A 358 32.84 -0.86 4.46
N GLY A 359 33.19 -1.81 5.32
CA GLY A 359 32.22 -2.53 6.15
C GLY A 359 32.89 -3.43 7.18
N VAL A 360 32.07 -4.09 7.99
CA VAL A 360 32.48 -5.31 8.69
C VAL A 360 32.25 -6.48 7.75
N ALA A 361 33.31 -7.26 7.48
CA ALA A 361 33.21 -8.50 6.71
C ALA A 361 32.18 -9.44 7.33
N THR A 362 31.00 -9.53 6.72
CA THR A 362 29.88 -10.36 7.12
C THR A 362 30.04 -11.77 6.58
N LYS A 363 29.59 -12.77 7.35
CA LYS A 363 29.84 -14.18 6.99
C LYS A 363 28.63 -15.09 7.07
N ILE A 364 28.72 -16.18 6.32
CA ILE A 364 28.03 -17.45 6.59
C ILE A 364 29.02 -18.32 7.39
N ASP A 365 28.62 -18.83 8.55
CA ASP A 365 29.49 -19.64 9.43
C ASP A 365 28.81 -20.91 9.97
N GLY A 366 29.39 -22.06 9.63
CA GLY A 366 29.13 -23.36 10.31
C GLY A 366 27.96 -24.21 9.81
N LEU A 367 27.19 -23.76 8.81
CA LEU A 367 25.90 -24.36 8.44
C LEU A 367 25.83 -24.91 7.00
N LEU A 368 24.78 -25.67 6.70
CA LEU A 368 24.45 -26.14 5.35
C LEU A 368 23.58 -25.12 4.60
N VAL A 369 23.96 -24.78 3.37
CA VAL A 369 23.15 -24.09 2.36
C VAL A 369 22.92 -25.05 1.20
N THR A 370 21.68 -25.38 0.88
CA THR A 370 21.39 -26.33 -0.23
C THR A 370 21.28 -25.68 -1.61
N GLY A 371 21.03 -24.37 -1.66
CA GLY A 371 21.11 -23.55 -2.87
C GLY A 371 22.47 -22.84 -2.98
N ASP A 372 22.45 -21.65 -3.59
CA ASP A 372 23.66 -20.83 -3.77
C ASP A 372 23.93 -19.94 -2.53
N ALA A 373 25.21 -19.63 -2.29
CA ALA A 373 25.66 -18.85 -1.13
C ALA A 373 26.39 -17.57 -1.57
N HIS A 374 25.90 -16.41 -1.12
CA HIS A 374 26.48 -15.09 -1.40
C HIS A 374 26.83 -14.40 -0.08
N ALA A 375 28.12 -14.20 0.23
CA ALA A 375 28.57 -13.55 1.46
C ALA A 375 30.01 -13.04 1.32
N ASN A 376 30.38 -11.95 2.02
CA ASN A 376 31.78 -11.49 2.00
C ASN A 376 32.75 -12.61 2.39
N THR A 377 32.46 -13.34 3.48
CA THR A 377 33.26 -14.46 3.96
C THR A 377 32.42 -15.73 4.18
N ILE A 378 32.93 -16.90 3.79
CA ILE A 378 32.28 -18.20 4.01
C ILE A 378 33.22 -19.11 4.84
N LEU A 379 32.80 -19.48 6.04
CA LEU A 379 33.56 -20.31 6.98
C LEU A 379 32.77 -21.55 7.42
N ASN A 380 33.47 -22.68 7.64
CA ASN A 380 32.95 -23.92 8.21
C ASN A 380 31.65 -24.46 7.55
N ALA A 381 31.33 -24.03 6.33
CA ALA A 381 30.01 -24.16 5.73
C ALA A 381 29.96 -25.26 4.66
N GLN A 382 28.79 -25.86 4.49
CA GLN A 382 28.52 -26.82 3.42
C GLN A 382 27.60 -26.16 2.40
N VAL A 383 28.11 -25.86 1.20
CA VAL A 383 27.34 -25.26 0.10
C VAL A 383 27.14 -26.32 -0.98
N CYS A 384 25.89 -26.58 -1.34
CA CYS A 384 25.54 -27.56 -2.38
C CYS A 384 25.36 -26.94 -3.78
N GLY A 385 25.06 -25.64 -3.86
CA GLY A 385 25.06 -24.85 -5.09
C GLY A 385 26.41 -24.18 -5.34
N ASN A 386 26.39 -22.97 -5.92
CA ASN A 386 27.56 -22.12 -6.13
C ASN A 386 27.88 -21.24 -4.91
N ALA A 387 29.08 -20.67 -4.87
CA ALA A 387 29.50 -19.74 -3.82
C ALA A 387 30.11 -18.47 -4.42
N TYR A 388 29.65 -17.31 -3.94
CA TYR A 388 30.07 -15.97 -4.37
C TYR A 388 30.60 -15.22 -3.14
N TYR A 389 31.89 -14.88 -3.14
CA TYR A 389 32.58 -14.42 -1.92
C TYR A 389 33.79 -13.52 -2.17
N THR A 390 34.18 -12.76 -1.13
CA THR A 390 35.53 -12.16 -1.05
C THR A 390 36.54 -13.13 -0.42
N THR A 391 36.12 -14.01 0.51
CA THR A 391 36.98 -15.04 1.12
C THR A 391 36.20 -16.31 1.46
N ILE A 392 36.82 -17.48 1.27
CA ILE A 392 36.29 -18.80 1.66
C ILE A 392 37.38 -19.60 2.38
N ASP A 393 37.02 -20.38 3.39
CA ASP A 393 37.97 -21.30 4.02
C ASP A 393 38.19 -22.60 3.22
N SER A 394 39.27 -23.31 3.53
CA SER A 394 39.66 -24.52 2.80
C SER A 394 38.68 -25.67 2.98
N SER A 395 37.97 -25.75 4.10
CA SER A 395 36.92 -26.73 4.37
C SER A 395 35.70 -26.54 3.47
N SER A 396 35.17 -25.32 3.44
CA SER A 396 33.98 -24.95 2.67
C SER A 396 34.28 -25.06 1.17
N LEU A 397 35.46 -24.60 0.73
CA LEU A 397 35.90 -24.75 -0.66
C LEU A 397 36.14 -26.21 -1.06
N THR A 398 36.62 -27.06 -0.16
CA THR A 398 36.76 -28.51 -0.44
C THR A 398 35.39 -29.17 -0.63
N PHE A 399 34.41 -28.82 0.22
CA PHE A 399 33.05 -29.35 0.09
C PHE A 399 32.37 -28.84 -1.21
N LEU A 400 32.49 -27.55 -1.53
CA LEU A 400 31.94 -26.95 -2.76
C LEU A 400 32.41 -27.65 -4.03
N ASN A 401 33.72 -27.97 -4.11
CA ASN A 401 34.32 -28.65 -5.27
C ASN A 401 34.08 -30.17 -5.30
N SER A 402 33.56 -30.77 -4.22
CA SER A 402 33.30 -32.21 -4.11
C SER A 402 32.19 -32.50 -3.10
N PRO A 403 30.94 -32.06 -3.38
CA PRO A 403 29.85 -32.15 -2.41
C PRO A 403 29.40 -33.60 -2.19
N GLY A 404 28.75 -33.82 -1.06
CA GLY A 404 28.20 -35.11 -0.66
C GLY A 404 26.96 -34.94 0.20
N SER A 405 26.53 -36.01 0.88
CA SER A 405 25.47 -35.91 1.90
C SER A 405 25.83 -34.83 2.92
N PRO A 406 24.94 -33.88 3.24
CA PRO A 406 23.49 -33.93 3.06
C PRO A 406 22.91 -33.27 1.79
N CYS A 407 23.71 -32.96 0.76
CA CYS A 407 23.20 -32.47 -0.53
C CYS A 407 22.31 -33.52 -1.24
N THR A 408 21.50 -33.08 -2.20
CA THR A 408 20.70 -33.98 -3.05
C THR A 408 21.54 -34.66 -4.13
N MET A 409 21.25 -35.93 -4.41
CA MET A 409 21.86 -36.65 -5.54
C MET A 409 21.21 -36.25 -6.89
N PRO A 410 21.97 -36.17 -7.99
CA PRO A 410 23.41 -36.39 -8.09
C PRO A 410 24.23 -35.21 -7.54
N TYR A 411 25.25 -35.50 -6.72
CA TYR A 411 26.18 -34.48 -6.25
C TYR A 411 26.90 -33.84 -7.45
N THR A 412 26.79 -32.52 -7.56
CA THR A 412 27.35 -31.73 -8.67
C THR A 412 28.26 -30.67 -8.07
N PRO A 413 29.56 -30.62 -8.41
CA PRO A 413 30.47 -29.58 -7.91
C PRO A 413 29.97 -28.17 -8.23
N GLY A 414 29.96 -27.30 -7.21
CA GLY A 414 29.60 -25.89 -7.33
C GLY A 414 30.77 -25.04 -7.84
N THR A 415 30.46 -23.86 -8.37
CA THR A 415 31.49 -22.89 -8.78
C THR A 415 31.77 -21.91 -7.64
N GLY A 416 33.05 -21.75 -7.28
CA GLY A 416 33.52 -20.67 -6.40
C GLY A 416 33.92 -19.44 -7.21
N THR A 417 33.25 -18.31 -6.97
CA THR A 417 33.44 -17.04 -7.69
C THR A 417 33.89 -15.96 -6.70
N ILE A 418 34.95 -15.22 -7.04
CA ILE A 418 35.29 -14.00 -6.32
C ILE A 418 34.37 -12.89 -6.80
N ASP A 419 33.55 -12.36 -5.89
CA ASP A 419 32.48 -11.40 -6.20
C ASP A 419 32.38 -10.30 -5.13
N VAL A 420 31.63 -9.24 -5.43
CA VAL A 420 31.36 -8.12 -4.51
C VAL A 420 30.24 -8.47 -3.53
N ASP A 421 30.29 -7.86 -2.35
CA ASP A 421 29.26 -8.06 -1.32
C ASP A 421 27.88 -7.58 -1.80
N PRO A 422 26.81 -8.38 -1.60
CA PRO A 422 25.44 -7.97 -1.88
C PRO A 422 25.03 -6.65 -1.18
N PRO A 423 24.11 -5.88 -1.76
CA PRO A 423 23.64 -4.61 -1.21
C PRO A 423 22.60 -4.80 -0.10
N VAL A 424 22.70 -4.05 1.01
CA VAL A 424 21.76 -4.16 2.14
C VAL A 424 20.31 -3.86 1.71
N ILE A 425 19.35 -4.69 2.13
CA ILE A 425 17.95 -4.61 1.70
C ILE A 425 17.06 -4.07 2.83
N PRO A 426 16.49 -2.86 2.67
CA PRO A 426 15.67 -2.23 3.70
C PRO A 426 14.45 -3.08 4.08
N MET A 427 14.09 -2.98 5.36
CA MET A 427 12.98 -3.69 5.99
C MET A 427 11.65 -3.40 5.25
N SER A 428 10.97 -4.46 4.78
CA SER A 428 9.96 -4.41 3.70
C SER A 428 8.56 -3.92 4.10
N ILE A 429 8.26 -3.80 5.40
CA ILE A 429 7.06 -3.13 5.93
C ILE A 429 7.43 -1.79 6.54
N THR A 430 6.63 -0.79 6.22
CA THR A 430 7.05 0.60 6.26
C THR A 430 6.26 1.41 7.31
N GLN A 431 6.87 2.43 7.93
CA GLN A 431 6.20 3.20 8.99
C GLN A 431 4.91 3.88 8.48
N SER A 432 4.87 4.27 7.20
CA SER A 432 3.65 4.80 6.58
C SER A 432 2.52 3.76 6.51
N ASN A 433 2.82 2.47 6.31
CA ASN A 433 1.80 1.42 6.40
C ASN A 433 1.40 1.14 7.86
N ILE A 434 2.38 1.13 8.77
CA ILE A 434 2.13 0.96 10.22
C ILE A 434 1.20 2.07 10.74
N ASP A 435 1.45 3.32 10.35
CA ASP A 435 0.63 4.48 10.74
C ASP A 435 -0.77 4.44 10.09
N LEU A 436 -0.91 3.98 8.83
CA LEU A 436 -2.21 3.75 8.20
C LEU A 436 -3.03 2.67 8.91
N TRP A 437 -2.41 1.55 9.30
CA TRP A 437 -3.09 0.49 10.06
C TRP A 437 -3.48 0.96 11.47
N LYS A 438 -2.62 1.72 12.15
CA LYS A 438 -2.95 2.35 13.44
C LYS A 438 -4.09 3.35 13.35
N ALA A 439 -4.13 4.19 12.31
CA ALA A 439 -5.21 5.14 12.08
C ALA A 439 -6.55 4.43 11.80
N SER A 440 -6.55 3.33 11.04
CA SER A 440 -7.76 2.50 10.84
C SER A 440 -8.20 1.81 12.13
N ALA A 441 -7.25 1.31 12.93
CA ALA A 441 -7.52 0.73 14.24
C ALA A 441 -8.19 1.75 15.19
N GLU A 442 -7.68 2.98 15.26
CA GLU A 442 -8.33 4.06 16.03
C GLU A 442 -9.69 4.48 15.48
N ALA A 443 -9.88 4.50 14.16
CA ALA A 443 -11.17 4.79 13.54
C ALA A 443 -12.25 3.73 13.85
N GLY A 444 -11.84 2.49 14.15
CA GLY A 444 -12.71 1.43 14.68
C GLY A 444 -13.05 1.56 16.18
N GLY A 445 -12.43 2.52 16.88
CA GLY A 445 -12.65 2.81 18.30
C GLY A 445 -11.53 2.31 19.21
N THR A 446 -11.63 2.65 20.49
CA THR A 446 -10.60 2.35 21.50
C THR A 446 -11.17 1.59 22.70
N THR A 447 -10.54 0.49 23.07
CA THR A 447 -10.79 -0.28 24.31
C THR A 447 -9.67 -0.02 25.31
N PRO A 448 -9.94 0.39 26.57
CA PRO A 448 -8.92 0.52 27.60
C PRO A 448 -8.23 -0.80 27.93
N GLY A 449 -6.90 -0.79 28.07
CA GLY A 449 -6.11 -1.94 28.49
C GLY A 449 -5.87 -2.00 30.01
N PRO A 450 -5.27 -3.10 30.52
CA PRO A 450 -4.98 -4.33 29.80
C PRO A 450 -6.26 -5.12 29.48
N TYR A 451 -6.41 -5.55 28.23
CA TYR A 451 -7.63 -6.20 27.74
C TYR A 451 -7.45 -7.72 27.61
N SER A 452 -8.33 -8.48 28.26
CA SER A 452 -8.43 -9.94 28.13
C SER A 452 -9.80 -10.31 27.55
N PRO A 453 -9.91 -10.56 26.23
CA PRO A 453 -11.19 -10.84 25.58
C PRO A 453 -11.81 -12.18 26.04
N PRO A 454 -13.16 -12.27 26.14
CA PRO A 454 -13.89 -13.54 26.28
C PRO A 454 -13.68 -14.49 25.08
N ASN A 455 -13.89 -15.78 25.28
CA ASN A 455 -13.86 -16.78 24.20
C ASN A 455 -14.84 -16.42 23.07
N GLY A 456 -14.43 -16.59 21.81
CA GLY A 456 -15.23 -16.30 20.62
C GLY A 456 -15.33 -14.81 20.26
N THR A 457 -14.63 -13.91 20.96
CA THR A 457 -14.65 -12.47 20.66
C THR A 457 -14.08 -12.17 19.27
N ILE A 458 -14.76 -11.27 18.55
CA ILE A 458 -14.27 -10.65 17.31
C ILE A 458 -13.58 -9.32 17.68
N ILE A 459 -12.35 -9.13 17.23
CA ILE A 459 -11.50 -7.97 17.53
C ILE A 459 -11.07 -7.32 16.21
N GLY A 460 -11.05 -6.00 16.16
CA GLY A 460 -10.65 -5.25 14.96
C GLY A 460 -11.84 -4.81 14.08
N PRO A 461 -11.72 -3.67 13.36
CA PRO A 461 -10.68 -2.66 13.55
C PRO A 461 -10.81 -2.00 14.93
N GLN A 462 -9.72 -1.90 15.69
CA GLN A 462 -9.76 -1.37 17.07
C GLN A 462 -8.37 -1.07 17.63
N LYS A 463 -8.24 0.03 18.38
CA LYS A 463 -7.12 0.28 19.30
C LYS A 463 -7.37 -0.34 20.69
N ILE A 464 -6.36 -0.97 21.26
CA ILE A 464 -6.27 -1.36 22.67
C ILE A 464 -5.31 -0.40 23.36
N ASP A 465 -5.77 0.36 24.34
CA ASP A 465 -4.98 1.37 25.06
C ASP A 465 -4.26 0.73 26.26
N GLY A 466 -3.30 -0.14 25.97
CA GLY A 466 -2.55 -0.97 26.91
C GLY A 466 -2.27 -2.36 26.32
N ASP A 467 -1.95 -3.35 27.16
CA ASP A 467 -1.67 -4.73 26.72
C ASP A 467 -2.92 -5.48 26.23
N LEU A 468 -2.74 -6.41 25.28
CA LEU A 468 -3.75 -7.35 24.79
C LEU A 468 -3.35 -8.79 25.16
N ASN A 469 -4.17 -9.48 25.94
CA ASN A 469 -3.81 -10.78 26.51
C ASN A 469 -4.88 -11.85 26.24
N PHE A 470 -4.59 -12.77 25.33
CA PHE A 470 -5.40 -13.97 25.06
C PHE A 470 -5.05 -15.07 26.08
N THR A 471 -5.45 -14.87 27.34
CA THR A 471 -4.93 -15.59 28.51
C THR A 471 -5.40 -17.03 28.70
N THR A 472 -6.54 -17.41 28.10
CA THR A 472 -7.23 -18.66 28.45
C THR A 472 -6.90 -19.78 27.46
N ASN A 473 -6.23 -20.82 27.97
CA ASN A 473 -5.81 -22.00 27.22
C ASN A 473 -6.98 -22.65 26.43
N GLY A 474 -6.77 -22.88 25.12
CA GLY A 474 -7.75 -23.53 24.24
C GLY A 474 -8.87 -22.63 23.69
N ASN A 475 -8.91 -21.34 24.03
CA ASN A 475 -9.91 -20.41 23.48
C ASN A 475 -9.67 -20.10 22.00
N THR A 476 -10.76 -19.74 21.31
CA THR A 476 -10.75 -19.23 19.93
C THR A 476 -11.09 -17.74 19.92
N TYR A 477 -10.38 -16.96 19.11
CA TYR A 477 -10.58 -15.54 18.90
C TYR A 477 -10.56 -15.20 17.42
N TYR A 478 -11.31 -14.18 17.02
CA TYR A 478 -11.42 -13.78 15.62
C TYR A 478 -10.86 -12.37 15.39
N ILE A 479 -10.05 -12.20 14.35
CA ILE A 479 -9.58 -10.88 13.91
C ILE A 479 -10.39 -10.43 12.69
N ASN A 480 -10.86 -9.19 12.70
CA ASN A 480 -11.73 -8.60 11.68
C ASN A 480 -11.35 -7.13 11.39
N GLY A 481 -10.06 -6.80 11.43
CA GLY A 481 -9.53 -5.47 11.14
C GLY A 481 -8.12 -5.30 11.67
N PRO A 482 -7.39 -4.25 11.26
CA PRO A 482 -6.19 -3.82 11.96
C PRO A 482 -6.46 -3.63 13.45
N VAL A 483 -5.65 -4.29 14.28
CA VAL A 483 -5.64 -4.09 15.73
C VAL A 483 -4.36 -3.35 16.09
N TRP A 484 -4.47 -2.19 16.72
CA TRP A 484 -3.31 -1.52 17.32
C TRP A 484 -3.34 -1.72 18.83
N VAL A 485 -2.31 -2.35 19.38
CA VAL A 485 -2.11 -2.52 20.82
C VAL A 485 -1.04 -1.52 21.27
N ALA A 486 -1.41 -0.59 22.15
CA ALA A 486 -0.52 0.45 22.70
C ALA A 486 0.47 -0.08 23.76
N GLY A 487 0.65 -1.39 23.80
CA GLY A 487 1.43 -2.15 24.76
C GLY A 487 1.80 -3.51 24.17
N ASN A 488 1.89 -4.53 25.02
CA ASN A 488 2.36 -5.86 24.65
C ASN A 488 1.19 -6.77 24.24
N VAL A 489 1.49 -7.79 23.43
CA VAL A 489 0.53 -8.82 23.01
C VAL A 489 0.96 -10.18 23.54
N THR A 490 0.11 -10.84 24.32
CA THR A 490 0.36 -12.19 24.83
C THR A 490 -0.69 -13.15 24.27
N ILE A 491 -0.25 -14.21 23.59
CA ILE A 491 -1.11 -15.31 23.14
C ILE A 491 -0.74 -16.57 23.92
N SER A 492 -1.60 -17.00 24.85
CA SER A 492 -1.30 -18.13 25.74
C SER A 492 -1.51 -19.50 25.06
N ASN A 493 -1.00 -20.56 25.70
CA ASN A 493 -0.91 -21.91 25.13
C ASN A 493 -2.22 -22.43 24.51
N ASN A 494 -2.12 -23.10 23.35
CA ASN A 494 -3.21 -23.72 22.58
C ASN A 494 -4.37 -22.78 22.16
N VAL A 495 -4.17 -21.46 22.23
CA VAL A 495 -5.14 -20.47 21.73
C VAL A 495 -5.19 -20.49 20.20
N LYS A 496 -6.39 -20.24 19.65
CA LYS A 496 -6.66 -20.26 18.21
C LYS A 496 -7.06 -18.85 17.77
N VAL A 497 -6.25 -18.19 16.94
CA VAL A 497 -6.50 -16.83 16.43
C VAL A 497 -6.81 -16.91 14.94
N ILE A 498 -8.03 -16.54 14.54
CA ILE A 498 -8.56 -16.83 13.21
C ILE A 498 -8.93 -15.52 12.50
N LEU A 499 -8.42 -15.32 11.28
CA LEU A 499 -8.88 -14.21 10.43
C LEU A 499 -10.31 -14.47 9.96
N SER A 500 -11.16 -13.45 10.04
CA SER A 500 -12.57 -13.56 9.67
C SER A 500 -12.74 -13.93 8.19
N ALA A 501 -13.59 -14.91 7.91
CA ALA A 501 -13.79 -15.45 6.55
C ALA A 501 -14.28 -14.42 5.51
N SER A 502 -14.77 -13.26 5.98
CA SER A 502 -15.08 -12.05 5.20
C SER A 502 -13.91 -11.52 4.36
N TYR A 503 -12.66 -11.83 4.73
CA TYR A 503 -11.45 -11.33 4.06
C TYR A 503 -11.17 -12.02 2.70
N GLY A 504 -11.58 -13.27 2.52
CA GLY A 504 -11.16 -14.05 1.35
C GLY A 504 -9.62 -14.09 1.23
N PRO A 505 -9.02 -13.67 0.11
CA PRO A 505 -7.55 -13.69 -0.06
C PRO A 505 -6.81 -12.50 0.60
N LEU A 506 -7.52 -11.57 1.26
CA LEU A 506 -6.90 -10.37 1.85
C LEU A 506 -6.31 -10.66 3.23
N SER A 507 -5.21 -9.99 3.58
CA SER A 507 -4.55 -10.12 4.89
C SER A 507 -4.86 -8.95 5.83
N THR A 508 -4.54 -9.06 7.13
CA THR A 508 -4.69 -7.97 8.11
C THR A 508 -3.61 -7.99 9.19
N THR A 509 -3.57 -6.98 10.06
CA THR A 509 -2.44 -6.71 10.96
C THR A 509 -2.83 -6.63 12.44
N VAL A 510 -1.93 -7.07 13.31
CA VAL A 510 -1.94 -6.81 14.75
C VAL A 510 -0.63 -6.12 15.08
N VAL A 511 -0.69 -4.82 15.34
CA VAL A 511 0.45 -3.94 15.57
C VAL A 511 0.63 -3.73 17.07
N ALA A 512 1.72 -4.23 17.65
CA ALA A 512 2.20 -3.86 18.97
C ALA A 512 3.16 -2.67 18.84
N ASP A 513 2.66 -1.47 19.14
CA ASP A 513 3.43 -0.22 19.08
C ASP A 513 3.05 0.65 20.28
N SER A 514 4.04 0.98 21.11
CA SER A 514 3.82 1.77 22.34
C SER A 514 4.56 3.11 22.24
N PRO A 515 3.94 4.16 21.64
CA PRO A 515 4.57 5.46 21.41
C PRO A 515 5.23 6.08 22.65
N GLY A 516 6.54 6.33 22.54
CA GLY A 516 7.35 6.88 23.64
C GLY A 516 7.86 5.82 24.63
N SER A 517 7.50 4.56 24.44
CA SER A 517 7.92 3.42 25.29
C SER A 517 8.47 2.23 24.48
N GLN A 518 8.80 2.39 23.18
CA GLN A 518 9.23 1.27 22.33
C GLN A 518 10.51 0.54 22.79
N THR A 519 11.30 1.11 23.71
CA THR A 519 12.45 0.40 24.32
C THR A 519 12.08 -0.52 25.49
N THR A 520 10.86 -0.41 26.02
CA THR A 520 10.37 -1.16 27.19
C THR A 520 9.05 -1.92 26.95
N SER A 521 8.24 -1.50 25.98
CA SER A 521 6.89 -2.04 25.68
C SER A 521 6.63 -2.14 24.18
N GLY A 522 5.65 -2.95 23.77
CA GLY A 522 5.34 -3.24 22.36
C GLY A 522 5.78 -4.64 21.92
N LYS A 523 6.04 -5.56 22.86
CA LYS A 523 6.50 -6.94 22.57
C LYS A 523 5.33 -7.86 22.21
N ILE A 524 5.62 -8.95 21.50
CA ILE A 524 4.64 -9.99 21.15
C ILE A 524 5.18 -11.35 21.64
N VAL A 525 4.40 -12.07 22.44
CA VAL A 525 4.75 -13.42 22.93
C VAL A 525 3.67 -14.40 22.49
N VAL A 526 4.07 -15.45 21.78
CA VAL A 526 3.21 -16.54 21.33
C VAL A 526 3.64 -17.81 22.06
N ASP A 527 2.85 -18.27 23.03
CA ASP A 527 3.10 -19.50 23.78
C ASP A 527 2.81 -20.78 22.94
N ASN A 528 3.03 -21.94 23.55
CA ASN A 528 3.07 -23.23 22.85
C ASN A 528 1.71 -23.65 22.26
N GLY A 529 1.73 -24.28 21.09
CA GLY A 529 0.54 -24.88 20.46
C GLY A 529 -0.49 -23.90 19.89
N VAL A 530 -0.14 -22.61 19.75
CA VAL A 530 -1.05 -21.59 19.21
C VAL A 530 -1.22 -21.73 17.69
N ASN A 531 -2.46 -21.86 17.20
CA ASN A 531 -2.75 -21.82 15.76
C ASN A 531 -3.21 -20.41 15.34
N ILE A 532 -2.57 -19.82 14.33
CA ILE A 532 -2.92 -18.51 13.76
C ILE A 532 -3.29 -18.67 12.29
N CYS A 533 -4.60 -18.69 12.00
CA CYS A 533 -5.14 -19.08 10.70
C CYS A 533 -5.61 -17.89 9.86
N GLY A 534 -5.41 -18.00 8.54
CA GLY A 534 -6.04 -17.12 7.54
C GLY A 534 -7.55 -17.32 7.43
N SER A 535 -8.18 -16.62 6.48
CA SER A 535 -9.64 -16.60 6.29
C SER A 535 -10.25 -17.95 5.91
N SER A 536 -9.43 -18.94 5.52
CA SER A 536 -9.84 -20.34 5.38
C SER A 536 -10.28 -20.97 6.70
N GLY A 537 -9.91 -20.38 7.85
CA GLY A 537 -10.32 -20.84 9.18
C GLY A 537 -9.50 -22.01 9.73
N TYR A 538 -10.05 -22.65 10.76
CA TYR A 538 -9.44 -23.74 11.51
C TYR A 538 -10.20 -25.05 11.32
N ASN A 539 -9.49 -26.18 11.28
CA ASN A 539 -10.08 -27.50 11.12
C ASN A 539 -9.95 -28.34 12.39
N SER A 540 -11.03 -28.41 13.18
CA SER A 540 -11.11 -29.24 14.39
C SER A 540 -11.10 -30.76 14.13
N GLY A 541 -11.19 -31.21 12.87
CA GLY A 541 -11.02 -32.61 12.48
C GLY A 541 -9.56 -33.02 12.28
N THR A 542 -8.64 -32.06 12.10
CA THR A 542 -7.19 -32.29 11.97
C THR A 542 -6.35 -31.54 13.01
N ASP A 543 -7.00 -30.71 13.84
CA ASP A 543 -6.41 -29.79 14.84
C ASP A 543 -5.35 -28.81 14.26
N LEU A 544 -5.53 -28.41 12.99
CA LEU A 544 -4.64 -27.53 12.22
C LEU A 544 -5.42 -26.40 11.53
N CYS A 545 -4.73 -25.35 11.11
CA CYS A 545 -5.30 -24.37 10.18
C CYS A 545 -5.68 -25.01 8.84
N ASN A 546 -6.75 -24.50 8.21
CA ASN A 546 -7.07 -24.85 6.83
C ASN A 546 -6.01 -24.28 5.86
N ALA A 547 -5.84 -24.93 4.71
CA ALA A 547 -4.92 -24.49 3.66
C ALA A 547 -5.16 -23.01 3.27
N SER A 548 -4.06 -22.28 3.09
CA SER A 548 -4.10 -20.85 2.77
C SER A 548 -4.84 -20.57 1.46
N ASN A 549 -5.59 -19.48 1.45
CA ASN A 549 -6.18 -18.87 0.25
C ASN A 549 -5.44 -17.56 -0.15
N GLY A 550 -4.25 -17.33 0.40
CA GLY A 550 -3.48 -16.08 0.26
C GLY A 550 -3.64 -15.08 1.42
N SER A 551 -4.51 -15.37 2.40
CA SER A 551 -4.74 -14.50 3.56
C SER A 551 -3.99 -14.92 4.82
N TYR A 552 -3.46 -13.92 5.53
CA TYR A 552 -2.68 -14.08 6.76
C TYR A 552 -3.03 -12.98 7.77
N ILE A 553 -2.70 -13.24 9.04
CA ILE A 553 -2.53 -12.20 10.05
C ILE A 553 -1.04 -11.91 10.17
N MET A 554 -0.65 -10.65 10.09
CA MET A 554 0.71 -10.22 10.44
C MET A 554 0.75 -9.64 11.85
N PHE A 555 1.58 -10.24 12.70
CA PHE A 555 1.92 -9.73 14.02
C PHE A 555 3.18 -8.87 13.90
N LEU A 556 3.03 -7.56 14.09
CA LEU A 556 4.08 -6.57 13.90
C LEU A 556 4.43 -5.89 15.22
N SER A 557 5.71 -5.91 15.60
CA SER A 557 6.24 -5.21 16.76
C SER A 557 7.16 -4.06 16.34
N THR A 558 6.99 -2.89 16.97
CA THR A 558 7.92 -1.75 16.85
C THR A 558 8.96 -1.70 17.98
N TYR A 559 9.02 -2.72 18.84
CA TYR A 559 9.93 -2.77 19.98
C TYR A 559 11.39 -2.66 19.51
N SER A 560 12.13 -1.75 20.14
CA SER A 560 13.49 -1.32 19.76
C SER A 560 14.49 -1.37 20.93
N GLY A 561 14.11 -2.02 22.04
CA GLY A 561 15.02 -2.27 23.15
C GLY A 561 15.89 -3.52 22.95
N THR A 562 16.66 -3.88 23.97
CA THR A 562 17.68 -4.95 23.91
C THR A 562 17.12 -6.37 24.08
N ASP A 563 15.85 -6.50 24.44
CA ASP A 563 15.16 -7.78 24.61
C ASP A 563 14.56 -8.28 23.28
N LYS A 564 13.84 -9.40 23.28
CA LYS A 564 13.07 -9.84 22.11
C LYS A 564 11.86 -8.91 21.90
N ALA A 565 11.65 -8.53 20.64
CA ALA A 565 10.45 -7.86 20.15
C ALA A 565 9.32 -8.88 19.94
N ILE A 566 9.67 -10.08 19.43
CA ILE A 566 8.74 -11.18 19.19
C ILE A 566 9.40 -12.49 19.64
N THR A 567 8.73 -13.29 20.47
CA THR A 567 9.16 -14.66 20.84
C THR A 567 8.05 -15.65 20.48
N LEU A 568 8.39 -16.69 19.71
CA LEU A 568 7.48 -17.75 19.25
C LEU A 568 7.83 -19.07 19.92
N LYS A 569 6.88 -19.71 20.61
CA LYS A 569 7.11 -20.94 21.38
C LYS A 569 6.51 -22.19 20.75
N ASN A 570 6.86 -23.33 21.34
CA ASN A 570 6.87 -24.61 20.67
C ASN A 570 5.52 -25.00 20.04
N ASN A 571 5.56 -25.47 18.79
CA ASN A 571 4.39 -25.89 18.02
C ASN A 571 3.38 -24.75 17.74
N SER A 572 3.79 -23.48 17.71
CA SER A 572 2.97 -22.45 17.07
C SER A 572 2.84 -22.74 15.56
N GLU A 573 1.64 -22.56 15.00
CA GLU A 573 1.36 -22.70 13.57
C GLU A 573 0.85 -21.38 12.98
N GLY A 574 1.53 -20.88 11.95
CA GLY A 574 0.99 -19.83 11.07
C GLY A 574 1.45 -18.41 11.39
N ALA A 575 0.71 -17.43 10.84
CA ALA A 575 1.04 -16.00 10.78
C ALA A 575 2.33 -15.60 10.01
N ILE A 576 2.39 -14.29 9.75
CA ILE A 576 3.58 -13.51 9.35
C ILE A 576 4.04 -12.77 10.62
N PHE A 577 5.34 -12.76 10.92
CA PHE A 577 5.88 -12.05 12.07
C PHE A 577 6.93 -11.02 11.67
N TYR A 578 6.79 -9.78 12.18
CA TYR A 578 7.60 -8.64 11.75
C TYR A 578 8.09 -7.82 12.94
N ALA A 579 9.39 -7.86 13.25
CA ALA A 579 10.02 -6.98 14.23
C ALA A 579 10.77 -5.84 13.52
N SER A 580 10.25 -4.61 13.57
CA SER A 580 10.79 -3.51 12.75
C SER A 580 12.16 -2.99 13.20
N ALA A 581 12.52 -3.21 14.47
CA ALA A 581 13.76 -2.70 15.08
C ALA A 581 14.43 -3.67 16.07
N GLY A 582 13.68 -4.57 16.70
CA GLY A 582 14.20 -5.50 17.71
C GLY A 582 14.44 -6.93 17.19
N SER A 583 14.86 -7.80 18.11
CA SER A 583 15.16 -9.21 17.80
C SER A 583 13.89 -10.06 17.78
N LEU A 584 13.81 -11.02 16.84
CA LEU A 584 12.78 -12.06 16.82
C LEU A 584 13.40 -13.42 17.19
N GLU A 585 12.73 -14.15 18.08
CA GLU A 585 13.18 -15.43 18.63
C GLU A 585 12.17 -16.54 18.30
N VAL A 586 12.68 -17.69 17.84
CA VAL A 586 11.88 -18.87 17.50
C VAL A 586 12.37 -20.05 18.34
N GLU A 587 11.56 -20.49 19.31
CA GLU A 587 11.84 -21.67 20.12
C GLU A 587 11.55 -22.99 19.35
N GLN A 588 11.78 -24.11 20.04
CA GLN A 588 11.81 -25.48 19.49
C GLN A 588 10.51 -25.83 18.75
N THR A 589 10.57 -26.37 17.53
CA THR A 589 9.39 -26.78 16.74
C THR A 589 8.29 -25.73 16.52
N ALA A 590 8.53 -24.45 16.83
CA ALA A 590 7.66 -23.35 16.41
C ALA A 590 7.78 -23.14 14.89
N SER A 591 6.67 -22.76 14.24
CA SER A 591 6.60 -22.53 12.79
C SER A 591 5.90 -21.21 12.45
N ALA A 592 6.41 -20.53 11.43
CA ALA A 592 5.88 -19.28 10.88
C ALA A 592 5.91 -19.33 9.35
N LYS A 593 4.99 -18.61 8.68
CA LYS A 593 4.91 -18.54 7.21
C LYS A 593 5.93 -17.57 6.62
N GLN A 594 6.25 -16.52 7.36
CA GLN A 594 7.22 -15.49 7.01
C GLN A 594 7.74 -14.86 8.30
N ILE A 595 9.05 -14.61 8.35
CA ILE A 595 9.69 -13.87 9.45
C ILE A 595 10.55 -12.75 8.86
N THR A 596 10.36 -11.54 9.39
CA THR A 596 11.28 -10.42 9.21
C THR A 596 11.64 -9.82 10.58
N GLY A 597 12.91 -9.52 10.80
CA GLY A 597 13.40 -8.95 12.07
C GLY A 597 14.74 -8.25 11.92
N TYR A 598 15.04 -7.28 12.80
CA TYR A 598 16.38 -6.65 12.79
C TYR A 598 17.49 -7.66 13.12
N LYS A 599 17.20 -8.58 14.06
CA LYS A 599 17.94 -9.82 14.31
C LYS A 599 16.93 -10.97 14.32
N VAL A 600 17.31 -12.16 13.87
CA VAL A 600 16.53 -13.40 14.06
C VAL A 600 17.37 -14.44 14.78
N GLU A 601 16.79 -15.10 15.78
CA GLU A 601 17.43 -16.16 16.58
C GLU A 601 16.56 -17.43 16.53
N LEU A 602 17.14 -18.54 16.07
CA LEU A 602 16.46 -19.85 15.98
C LEU A 602 17.07 -20.81 17.01
N GLU A 603 16.26 -21.23 17.97
CA GLU A 603 16.66 -22.19 19.00
C GLU A 603 16.83 -23.61 18.45
N ASN A 604 17.32 -24.51 19.31
CA ASN A 604 17.52 -25.91 18.96
C ASN A 604 16.22 -26.54 18.40
N ASN A 605 16.31 -27.14 17.22
CA ASN A 605 15.17 -27.76 16.51
C ASN A 605 14.01 -26.80 16.13
N ALA A 606 14.22 -25.48 16.10
CA ALA A 606 13.27 -24.53 15.50
C ALA A 606 13.15 -24.74 13.97
N THR A 607 11.96 -24.55 13.37
CA THR A 607 11.76 -24.80 11.92
C THR A 607 10.87 -23.75 11.26
N ILE A 608 11.47 -22.85 10.48
CA ILE A 608 10.74 -21.90 9.62
C ILE A 608 10.37 -22.62 8.31
N THR A 609 9.14 -22.44 7.83
CA THR A 609 8.73 -22.92 6.50
C THR A 609 8.02 -21.81 5.73
N TYR A 610 8.72 -21.28 4.73
CA TYR A 610 8.20 -20.27 3.85
C TYR A 610 7.11 -20.83 2.94
N GLU A 611 6.07 -20.03 2.68
CA GLU A 611 4.97 -20.39 1.78
C GLU A 611 5.07 -19.59 0.46
N SER A 612 5.17 -20.29 -0.66
CA SER A 612 5.28 -19.66 -1.97
C SER A 612 4.01 -18.88 -2.34
N GLY A 613 4.18 -17.59 -2.66
CA GLY A 613 3.07 -16.65 -2.94
C GLY A 613 3.05 -15.42 -2.04
N LEU A 614 3.86 -15.38 -0.97
CA LEU A 614 3.95 -14.24 -0.05
C LEU A 614 4.54 -12.95 -0.67
N GLN A 615 5.15 -13.03 -1.85
CA GLN A 615 5.70 -11.91 -2.65
C GLN A 615 4.63 -10.89 -3.13
N SER A 616 3.34 -11.12 -2.87
CA SER A 616 2.27 -10.19 -3.25
C SER A 616 1.12 -10.17 -2.24
N VAL A 617 1.43 -10.30 -0.94
CA VAL A 617 0.42 -10.15 0.12
C VAL A 617 -0.18 -8.75 0.05
N SER A 618 -1.51 -8.71 -0.03
CA SER A 618 -2.29 -7.47 0.05
C SER A 618 -2.91 -7.36 1.44
N PHE A 619 -2.37 -6.47 2.27
CA PHE A 619 -2.94 -6.15 3.59
C PHE A 619 -4.07 -5.14 3.42
N SER A 620 -5.28 -5.55 3.78
CA SER A 620 -6.42 -4.64 3.86
C SER A 620 -6.30 -3.77 5.11
N SER A 621 -6.61 -2.47 4.98
CA SER A 621 -6.82 -1.57 6.12
C SER A 621 -8.10 -1.89 6.93
N GLY A 622 -8.83 -2.96 6.60
CA GLY A 622 -9.96 -3.51 7.37
C GLY A 622 -11.06 -4.13 6.49
N PRO A 623 -12.15 -4.69 7.06
CA PRO A 623 -13.35 -5.03 6.30
C PRO A 623 -14.07 -3.76 5.83
N SER A 624 -13.92 -2.68 6.60
CA SER A 624 -14.31 -1.30 6.32
C SER A 624 -13.13 -0.44 5.82
N ALA A 625 -12.08 -1.07 5.28
CA ALA A 625 -11.00 -0.36 4.57
C ALA A 625 -11.60 0.69 3.64
N GLY A 626 -11.03 1.90 3.65
CA GLY A 626 -11.66 3.09 3.10
C GLY A 626 -12.01 2.94 1.62
N TRP A 627 -13.23 2.48 1.31
CA TRP A 627 -13.69 2.24 -0.05
C TRP A 627 -13.75 3.58 -0.82
N THR A 628 -12.68 3.90 -1.53
CA THR A 628 -12.55 5.13 -2.29
C THR A 628 -13.43 5.05 -3.53
N ILE A 629 -14.12 6.15 -3.86
CA ILE A 629 -14.88 6.25 -5.11
C ILE A 629 -13.86 6.49 -6.22
N SER A 630 -13.51 5.43 -6.95
CA SER A 630 -12.56 5.49 -8.07
C SER A 630 -13.21 5.92 -9.38
N GLY A 631 -14.55 5.95 -9.43
CA GLY A 631 -15.31 6.61 -10.47
C GLY A 631 -16.81 6.64 -10.16
N TRP A 632 -17.49 7.67 -10.67
CA TRP A 632 -18.95 7.77 -10.71
C TRP A 632 -19.34 8.22 -12.12
N LYS A 633 -20.44 7.67 -12.67
CA LYS A 633 -21.00 8.06 -13.97
C LYS A 633 -22.47 7.68 -14.07
N GLU A 634 -23.24 8.45 -14.82
CA GLU A 634 -24.47 7.95 -15.44
C GLU A 634 -24.10 7.03 -16.62
N VAL A 635 -24.88 5.96 -16.84
CA VAL A 635 -24.66 5.00 -17.94
C VAL A 635 -25.86 4.84 -18.87
N GLN A 636 -27.07 5.23 -18.47
CA GLN A 636 -28.27 5.29 -19.32
C GLN A 636 -29.36 6.18 -18.72
#